data_AF-A0A482VFQ7-F1
#
_entry.id   AF-A0A482VFQ7-F1
#
_cell.length_a   1.000
_cell.length_b   1.000
_cell.length_c   1.000
_cell.angle_alpha   90.00
_cell.angle_beta   90.00
_cell.angle_gamma   90.00
#
_symmetry.space_group_name_H-M   'P 1'
#
loop_
_entity.id
_entity.type
_entity.pdbx_description
1 polymer ?
#
loop_
_entity_poly.entity_id
_entity_poly.type
_entity_poly.pdbx_seq_one_letter_code
_entity_poly.pdbx_strand_id
1 'polypeptide(L)'
;MSSSQSKAADMIVEDDKKDEISVSNYGLKVRLNHTYPEDRSQDFMPSLRQIWTILPLILRYCKFEVPLVLHYIQTYRKVCRYGLFKNLKIETNIWYSVPIGGIGCGTIGRGYRGEFCRFQLKPGLYEYNTVDANQFIVTIKDGHHETIFHSLLSTFPKKSLKSWESFIDGSECFYTGLYPRSWTEYDLSKYGVMITCRQISPVIPNNYKDTSLPCAVFVWDIKNICDEDRTLHVAQKRLLLVIQKA
;
A
#
# COMPACT_ATOMS: atom_id res chain seq x y z
N MET A 1 20.25 -46.72 4.58
CA MET A 1 20.72 -45.36 4.96
C MET A 1 20.37 -44.27 3.94
N SER A 2 20.14 -44.57 2.65
CA SER A 2 19.75 -43.58 1.62
C SER A 2 18.27 -43.12 1.70
N SER A 3 17.34 -43.97 2.15
CA SER A 3 15.90 -43.64 2.21
C SER A 3 15.51 -42.66 3.33
N SER A 4 16.30 -42.53 4.39
CA SER A 4 16.00 -41.62 5.51
C SER A 4 16.44 -40.18 5.25
N GLN A 5 17.47 -39.97 4.42
CA GLN A 5 17.97 -38.64 4.08
C GLN A 5 17.11 -37.95 3.01
N SER A 6 16.50 -38.69 2.06
CA SER A 6 15.57 -38.09 1.09
C SER A 6 14.30 -37.59 1.77
N LYS A 7 13.73 -38.38 2.69
CA LYS A 7 12.54 -38.01 3.46
C LYS A 7 12.74 -36.75 4.31
N ALA A 8 13.93 -36.56 4.87
CA ALA A 8 14.25 -35.36 5.65
C ALA A 8 14.38 -34.11 4.78
N ALA A 9 14.99 -34.23 3.60
CA ALA A 9 15.09 -33.13 2.64
C ALA A 9 13.71 -32.73 2.08
N ASP A 10 12.86 -33.72 1.78
CA ASP A 10 11.50 -33.48 1.30
C ASP A 10 10.64 -32.80 2.39
N MET A 11 10.78 -33.20 3.66
CA MET A 11 10.10 -32.56 4.79
C MET A 11 10.56 -31.11 5.03
N ILE A 12 11.85 -30.82 4.90
CA ILE A 12 12.38 -29.45 5.05
C ILE A 12 11.86 -28.55 3.92
N VAL A 13 11.80 -29.05 2.69
CA VAL A 13 11.25 -28.31 1.54
C VAL A 13 9.75 -28.10 1.67
N GLU A 14 9.01 -29.05 2.26
CA GLU A 14 7.58 -28.90 2.53
C GLU A 14 7.29 -27.90 3.65
N ASP A 15 8.07 -27.90 4.74
CA ASP A 15 7.94 -26.92 5.83
C ASP A 15 8.30 -25.50 5.36
N ASP A 16 9.40 -25.34 4.60
CA ASP A 16 9.76 -24.03 4.01
C ASP A 16 8.65 -23.50 3.07
N LYS A 17 8.00 -24.38 2.31
CA LYS A 17 6.85 -23.99 1.46
C LYS A 17 5.62 -23.62 2.26
N LYS A 18 5.38 -24.29 3.38
CA LYS A 18 4.24 -24.01 4.28
C LYS A 18 4.43 -22.67 4.98
N ASP A 19 5.63 -22.39 5.45
CA ASP A 19 6.01 -21.12 6.05
C ASP A 19 5.96 -19.98 5.02
N GLU A 20 6.36 -20.22 3.76
CA GLU A 20 6.29 -19.22 2.69
C GLU A 20 4.86 -18.84 2.28
N ILE A 21 3.90 -19.77 2.44
CA ILE A 21 2.48 -19.54 2.17
C ILE A 21 1.77 -18.87 3.36
N SER A 22 2.18 -19.19 4.57
CA SER A 22 1.57 -18.68 5.80
C SER A 22 1.75 -17.17 5.99
N VAL A 23 0.90 -16.58 6.82
CA VAL A 23 1.07 -15.20 7.27
C VAL A 23 2.21 -15.16 8.27
N SER A 24 3.17 -14.27 8.04
CA SER A 24 4.33 -14.14 8.92
C SER A 24 3.95 -13.84 10.37
N ASN A 25 4.61 -14.51 11.31
CA ASN A 25 4.54 -14.19 12.73
C ASN A 25 5.18 -12.85 13.08
N TYR A 26 6.09 -12.37 12.22
CA TYR A 26 6.83 -11.12 12.37
C TYR A 26 6.25 -10.03 11.46
N GLY A 27 6.50 -8.77 11.84
CA GLY A 27 6.11 -7.59 11.07
C GLY A 27 5.07 -6.72 11.78
N LEU A 28 4.69 -5.63 11.13
CA LEU A 28 3.68 -4.70 11.63
C LEU A 28 2.30 -5.33 11.46
N LYS A 29 1.64 -5.71 12.56
CA LYS A 29 0.27 -6.24 12.57
C LYS A 29 -0.72 -5.18 13.03
N VAL A 30 -1.68 -4.84 12.18
CA VAL A 30 -2.65 -3.76 12.42
C VAL A 30 -4.02 -4.18 11.90
N ARG A 31 -5.10 -3.90 12.65
CA ARG A 31 -6.47 -4.12 12.17
C ARG A 31 -6.87 -3.09 11.12
N LEU A 32 -7.74 -3.46 10.20
CA LEU A 32 -8.24 -2.54 9.17
C LEU A 32 -9.09 -1.39 9.73
N ASN A 33 -9.64 -1.52 10.95
CA ASN A 33 -10.32 -0.42 11.64
C ASN A 33 -9.43 0.35 12.62
N HIS A 34 -8.14 0.00 12.73
CA HIS A 34 -7.24 0.65 13.68
C HIS A 34 -7.16 2.16 13.42
N THR A 35 -7.17 2.92 14.51
CA THR A 35 -6.97 4.36 14.55
C THR A 35 -5.86 4.62 15.56
N TYR A 36 -4.82 5.35 15.15
CA TYR A 36 -3.75 5.71 16.07
C TYR A 36 -4.22 6.81 17.03
N PRO A 37 -3.73 6.81 18.28
CA PRO A 37 -4.11 7.81 19.28
C PRO A 37 -3.52 9.19 19.01
N GLU A 38 -2.44 9.28 18.21
CA GLU A 38 -1.73 10.51 17.92
C GLU A 38 -2.14 11.09 16.56
N ASP A 39 -2.70 12.30 16.57
CA ASP A 39 -2.84 13.11 15.38
C ASP A 39 -1.51 13.83 15.09
N ARG A 40 -0.72 13.28 14.18
CA ARG A 40 0.51 13.92 13.70
C ARG A 40 0.19 14.79 12.51
N SER A 41 0.32 16.11 12.69
CA SER A 41 0.24 17.07 11.58
C SER A 41 1.59 17.76 11.38
N GLN A 42 1.95 17.98 10.11
CA GLN A 42 3.08 18.86 9.76
C GLN A 42 2.70 20.34 9.91
N ASP A 43 1.42 20.64 10.14
CA ASP A 43 0.88 21.98 10.36
C ASP A 43 1.31 22.51 11.75
N PHE A 44 2.61 22.72 11.92
CA PHE A 44 3.22 23.32 13.10
C PHE A 44 3.42 24.82 12.86
N MET A 45 2.71 25.65 13.61
CA MET A 45 2.97 27.08 13.66
C MET A 45 4.02 27.36 14.75
N PRO A 46 5.25 27.79 14.38
CA PRO A 46 6.30 28.06 15.37
C PRO A 46 5.91 29.23 16.26
N SER A 47 6.21 29.12 17.56
CA SER A 47 6.08 30.23 18.49
C SER A 47 7.05 31.38 18.15
N LEU A 48 6.73 32.61 18.58
CA LEU A 48 7.60 33.78 18.35
C LEU A 48 9.05 33.57 18.82
N ARG A 49 9.26 32.87 19.94
CA ARG A 49 10.61 32.54 20.44
C ARG A 49 11.36 31.57 19.51
N GLN A 50 10.65 30.57 18.98
CA GLN A 50 11.21 29.64 18.01
C GLN A 50 11.55 30.36 16.71
N ILE A 51 10.70 31.29 16.26
CA ILE A 51 10.95 32.14 15.07
C ILE A 51 12.27 32.90 15.22
N TRP A 52 12.53 33.52 16.38
CA TRP A 52 13.81 34.17 16.66
C TRP A 52 15.01 33.22 16.58
N THR A 53 14.82 31.98 17.03
CA THR A 53 15.87 30.95 17.01
C THR A 53 16.19 30.49 15.59
N ILE A 54 15.17 30.36 14.72
CA ILE A 54 15.33 29.92 13.32
C ILE A 54 15.57 31.09 12.35
N LEU A 55 15.52 32.34 12.81
CA LEU A 55 15.67 33.53 11.98
C LEU A 55 16.97 33.54 11.15
N PRO A 56 18.15 33.17 11.70
CA PRO A 56 19.37 33.09 10.89
C PRO A 56 19.28 32.07 9.75
N LEU A 57 18.59 30.95 9.97
CA LEU A 57 18.33 29.94 8.94
C LEU A 57 17.40 30.49 7.87
N ILE A 58 16.30 31.16 8.27
CA ILE A 58 15.36 31.81 7.34
C ILE A 58 16.11 32.82 6.45
N LEU A 59 16.94 33.68 7.04
CA LEU A 59 17.73 34.67 6.29
C LEU A 59 18.71 34.02 5.32
N ARG A 60 19.36 32.91 5.71
CA ARG A 60 20.25 32.14 4.83
C ARG A 60 19.50 31.56 3.63
N TYR A 61 18.32 30.99 3.86
CA TYR A 61 17.46 30.48 2.78
C TYR A 61 17.01 31.60 1.85
N CYS A 62 16.52 32.73 2.40
CA CYS A 62 16.12 33.89 1.60
C CYS A 62 17.27 34.42 0.73
N LYS A 63 18.50 34.49 1.26
CA LYS A 63 19.67 34.94 0.49
C LYS A 63 19.97 34.06 -0.72
N PHE A 64 19.76 32.75 -0.61
CA PHE A 64 20.03 31.81 -1.71
C PHE A 64 18.89 31.72 -2.72
N GLU A 65 17.65 31.66 -2.22
CA GLU A 65 16.48 31.36 -3.04
C GLU A 65 15.91 32.59 -3.75
N VAL A 66 15.93 33.77 -3.12
CA VAL A 66 15.36 35.00 -3.72
C VAL A 66 16.01 35.33 -5.07
N PRO A 67 17.36 35.30 -5.23
CA PRO A 67 17.99 35.50 -6.53
C PRO A 67 17.60 34.42 -7.56
N LEU A 68 17.49 33.16 -7.13
CA LEU A 68 17.18 32.02 -8.01
C LEU A 68 15.75 32.09 -8.53
N VAL A 69 14.79 32.42 -7.66
CA VAL A 69 13.38 32.65 -8.00
C VAL A 69 13.23 33.85 -8.93
N LEU A 70 13.90 34.98 -8.64
CA LEU A 70 13.87 36.17 -9.48
C LEU A 70 14.43 35.89 -10.89
N HIS A 71 15.59 35.20 -10.97
CA HIS A 71 16.17 34.80 -12.25
C HIS A 71 15.23 33.90 -13.04
N TYR A 72 14.61 32.91 -12.38
CA TYR A 72 13.70 31.99 -13.06
C TYR A 72 12.43 32.68 -13.58
N ILE A 73 11.82 33.57 -12.78
CA ILE A 73 10.64 34.35 -13.16
C ILE A 73 10.96 35.22 -14.39
N GLN A 74 12.13 35.86 -14.40
CA GLN A 74 12.58 36.71 -15.52
C GLN A 74 12.87 35.89 -16.79
N THR A 75 13.54 34.74 -16.67
CA THR A 75 13.98 33.93 -17.83
C THR A 75 12.86 33.11 -18.46
N TYR A 76 12.01 32.47 -17.68
CA TYR A 76 11.09 31.45 -18.21
C TYR A 76 9.64 31.93 -18.40
N ARG A 77 9.26 33.12 -17.91
CA ARG A 77 7.90 33.72 -17.97
C ARG A 77 6.74 32.79 -17.56
N LYS A 78 7.03 31.60 -17.08
CA LYS A 78 6.14 30.60 -16.49
C LYS A 78 6.58 30.49 -15.05
N VAL A 79 5.66 30.75 -14.13
CA VAL A 79 5.88 30.54 -12.70
C VAL A 79 6.34 29.10 -12.52
N CYS A 80 7.59 28.88 -12.13
CA CYS A 80 8.05 27.57 -11.75
C CYS A 80 7.15 27.11 -10.61
N ARG A 81 6.40 26.04 -10.86
CA ARG A 81 5.57 25.37 -9.86
C ARG A 81 6.42 24.63 -8.80
N TYR A 82 7.70 24.98 -8.68
CA TYR A 82 8.61 24.63 -7.60
C TYR A 82 8.66 25.82 -6.63
N GLY A 83 7.49 26.18 -6.09
CA GLY A 83 7.43 27.20 -5.05
C GLY A 83 8.10 26.66 -3.78
N LEU A 84 8.86 27.53 -3.12
CA LEU A 84 9.48 27.37 -1.80
C LEU A 84 8.53 26.74 -0.74
N PHE A 85 7.22 26.82 -0.99
CA PHE A 85 6.15 26.37 -0.11
C PHE A 85 5.28 25.24 -0.67
N LYS A 86 5.48 24.78 -1.91
CA LYS A 86 4.58 23.79 -2.52
C LYS A 86 4.75 22.38 -1.92
N ASN A 87 5.88 22.14 -1.28
CA ASN A 87 6.20 20.86 -0.62
C ASN A 87 6.12 20.94 0.92
N LEU A 88 5.63 22.04 1.51
CA LEU A 88 5.59 22.17 2.97
C LEU A 88 4.43 21.45 3.62
N LYS A 89 3.34 21.22 2.88
CA LYS A 89 2.25 20.38 3.36
C LYS A 89 2.32 19.05 2.64
N ILE A 90 3.15 18.16 3.18
CA ILE A 90 3.07 16.75 2.85
C ILE A 90 1.88 16.23 3.67
N GLU A 91 0.80 15.84 3.01
CA GLU A 91 -0.28 15.10 3.67
C GLU A 91 0.26 13.71 4.05
N THR A 92 1.02 13.65 5.15
CA THR A 92 1.53 12.40 5.69
C THR A 92 0.41 11.71 6.45
N ASN A 93 -0.29 10.84 5.75
CA ASN A 93 -1.29 10.00 6.39
C ASN A 93 -0.61 8.92 7.24
N ILE A 94 -1.17 8.65 8.42
CA ILE A 94 -0.65 7.64 9.35
C ILE A 94 -0.90 6.19 8.89
N TRP A 95 -1.63 6.01 7.79
CA TRP A 95 -2.07 4.70 7.29
C TRP A 95 -1.26 4.12 6.14
N TYR A 96 -0.02 4.58 5.94
CA TYR A 96 0.87 3.96 4.96
C TYR A 96 1.32 2.57 5.37
N SER A 97 1.57 1.73 4.35
CA SER A 97 2.01 0.35 4.53
C SER A 97 3.16 0.02 3.57
N VAL A 98 3.49 -1.28 3.47
CA VAL A 98 4.54 -1.80 2.59
C VAL A 98 4.26 -1.35 1.13
N PRO A 99 5.23 -0.67 0.47
CA PRO A 99 5.05 -0.19 -0.89
C PRO A 99 5.15 -1.33 -1.92
N ILE A 100 4.48 -1.14 -3.06
CA ILE A 100 4.60 -2.00 -4.23
C ILE A 100 5.46 -1.38 -5.33
N GLY A 101 6.30 -2.21 -5.96
CA GLY A 101 7.18 -1.84 -7.07
C GLY A 101 8.63 -2.25 -6.84
N GLY A 102 9.37 -2.38 -7.94
CA GLY A 102 10.81 -2.63 -7.95
C GLY A 102 11.65 -1.39 -7.63
N ILE A 103 12.95 -1.60 -7.50
CA ILE A 103 13.95 -0.55 -7.27
C ILE A 103 14.14 0.25 -8.57
N GLY A 104 14.04 1.57 -8.48
CA GLY A 104 14.33 2.50 -9.60
C GLY A 104 13.18 2.71 -10.58
N CYS A 105 12.10 1.93 -10.51
CA CYS A 105 10.95 2.06 -11.42
C CYS A 105 9.79 2.91 -10.86
N GLY A 106 9.92 3.36 -9.61
CA GLY A 106 8.84 4.04 -8.87
C GLY A 106 7.95 3.06 -8.10
N THR A 107 7.29 3.56 -7.07
CA THR A 107 6.47 2.74 -6.15
C THR A 107 5.06 3.28 -5.99
N ILE A 108 4.15 2.41 -5.56
CA ILE A 108 2.81 2.78 -5.11
C ILE A 108 2.66 2.31 -3.66
N GLY A 109 2.31 3.22 -2.75
CA GLY A 109 1.94 2.89 -1.39
C GLY A 109 0.48 2.46 -1.37
N ARG A 110 0.26 1.23 -0.92
CA ARG A 110 -1.05 0.78 -0.45
C ARG A 110 -1.13 1.07 1.05
N GLY A 111 -2.27 1.52 1.56
CA GLY A 111 -2.50 1.67 3.00
C GLY A 111 -3.00 0.37 3.61
N TYR A 112 -2.91 0.24 4.93
CA TYR A 112 -3.35 -0.98 5.61
C TYR A 112 -4.87 -1.20 5.53
N ARG A 113 -5.65 -0.14 5.24
CA ARG A 113 -7.10 -0.19 5.00
C ARG A 113 -7.48 -0.54 3.56
N GLY A 114 -6.50 -0.74 2.68
CA GLY A 114 -6.68 -1.24 1.31
C GLY A 114 -6.59 -0.19 0.20
N GLU A 115 -6.45 1.10 0.53
CA GLU A 115 -6.32 2.22 -0.41
C GLU A 115 -4.99 2.25 -1.14
N PHE A 116 -4.97 2.68 -2.40
CA PHE A 116 -3.75 3.05 -3.11
C PHE A 116 -3.58 4.56 -3.00
N CYS A 117 -2.62 5.03 -2.20
CA CYS A 117 -2.63 6.39 -1.66
C CYS A 117 -1.30 7.17 -1.73
N ARG A 118 -0.19 6.54 -2.12
CA ARG A 118 1.13 7.21 -2.22
C ARG A 118 1.86 6.83 -3.50
N PHE A 119 1.82 7.67 -4.52
CA PHE A 119 2.41 7.37 -5.82
C PHE A 119 3.79 8.04 -5.96
N GLN A 120 4.81 7.24 -6.21
CA GLN A 120 6.20 7.64 -6.45
C GLN A 120 6.63 7.20 -7.86
N LEU A 121 5.74 7.37 -8.84
CA LEU A 121 5.95 6.91 -10.22
C LEU A 121 6.87 7.85 -11.01
N LYS A 122 6.99 9.11 -10.59
CA LYS A 122 7.89 10.10 -11.17
C LYS A 122 9.07 10.30 -10.22
N PRO A 123 10.31 10.04 -10.64
CA PRO A 123 11.49 10.23 -9.79
C PRO A 123 11.52 11.64 -9.16
N GLY A 124 11.70 11.70 -7.85
CA GLY A 124 11.75 12.96 -7.08
C GLY A 124 10.40 13.60 -6.77
N LEU A 125 9.28 13.04 -7.24
CA LEU A 125 7.93 13.54 -6.95
C LEU A 125 7.12 12.50 -6.17
N TYR A 126 6.37 13.00 -5.19
CA TYR A 126 5.50 12.21 -4.34
C TYR A 126 4.08 12.74 -4.47
N GLU A 127 3.17 11.93 -4.99
CA GLU A 127 1.75 12.26 -5.11
C GLU A 127 0.99 11.53 -3.97
N TYR A 128 0.45 12.31 -3.04
CA TYR A 128 -0.30 11.83 -1.87
C TYR A 128 -1.78 11.98 -2.11
N ASN A 129 -2.39 11.00 -2.77
CA ASN A 129 -3.81 11.01 -3.10
C ASN A 129 -4.32 9.58 -3.15
N THR A 130 -5.48 9.34 -2.55
CA THR A 130 -6.16 8.04 -2.68
C THR A 130 -6.92 7.97 -4.00
N VAL A 131 -6.70 6.90 -4.76
CA VAL A 131 -7.46 6.60 -5.98
C VAL A 131 -8.59 5.61 -5.65
N ASP A 132 -9.79 6.12 -5.41
CA ASP A 132 -10.97 5.32 -4.99
C ASP A 132 -11.30 4.16 -5.94
N ALA A 133 -10.97 4.27 -7.23
CA ALA A 133 -11.25 3.24 -8.23
C ALA A 133 -10.32 2.02 -8.15
N ASN A 134 -9.14 2.16 -7.53
CA ASN A 134 -8.16 1.09 -7.45
C ASN A 134 -8.47 0.24 -6.22
N GLN A 135 -9.24 -0.83 -6.40
CA GLN A 135 -9.66 -1.72 -5.32
C GLN A 135 -9.83 -3.16 -5.80
N PHE A 136 -9.85 -4.07 -4.83
CA PHE A 136 -10.29 -5.44 -5.01
C PHE A 136 -11.73 -5.59 -4.55
N ILE A 137 -12.50 -6.36 -5.31
CA ILE A 137 -13.89 -6.70 -5.03
C ILE A 137 -13.96 -8.21 -4.85
N VAL A 138 -14.71 -8.65 -3.84
CA VAL A 138 -15.06 -10.05 -3.65
C VAL A 138 -16.54 -10.24 -3.93
N THR A 139 -16.87 -11.34 -4.61
CA THR A 139 -18.22 -11.87 -4.72
C THR A 139 -18.20 -13.31 -4.27
N ILE A 140 -19.05 -13.66 -3.30
CA ILE A 140 -19.24 -15.03 -2.81
C ILE A 140 -20.63 -15.47 -3.22
N LYS A 141 -20.69 -16.66 -3.82
CA LYS A 141 -21.93 -17.34 -4.19
C LYS A 141 -22.05 -18.68 -3.47
N ASP A 142 -23.28 -19.06 -3.19
CA ASP A 142 -23.62 -20.37 -2.63
C ASP A 142 -23.56 -21.49 -3.69
N GLY A 143 -23.92 -22.72 -3.27
CA GLY A 143 -24.02 -23.88 -4.16
C GLY A 143 -25.13 -23.78 -5.22
N HIS A 144 -26.09 -22.87 -5.04
CA HIS A 144 -27.16 -22.58 -6.01
C HIS A 144 -26.79 -21.44 -6.97
N HIS A 145 -25.56 -20.92 -6.90
CA HIS A 145 -25.05 -19.79 -7.66
C HIS A 145 -25.71 -18.43 -7.35
N GLU A 146 -26.42 -18.31 -6.23
CA GLU A 146 -26.94 -17.04 -5.73
C GLU A 146 -25.85 -16.25 -4.99
N THR A 147 -25.86 -14.93 -5.13
CA THR A 147 -24.84 -14.07 -4.50
C THR A 147 -25.19 -13.79 -3.06
N ILE A 148 -24.42 -14.36 -2.13
CA ILE A 148 -24.60 -14.17 -0.69
C ILE A 148 -23.80 -13.01 -0.13
N PHE A 149 -22.70 -12.63 -0.81
CA PHE A 149 -21.87 -11.51 -0.41
C PHE A 149 -21.23 -10.85 -1.64
N HIS A 150 -21.26 -9.52 -1.68
CA HIS A 150 -20.57 -8.73 -2.68
C HIS A 150 -20.02 -7.47 -2.02
N SER A 151 -18.71 -7.31 -2.00
CA SER A 151 -18.11 -6.19 -1.27
C SER A 151 -16.73 -5.79 -1.76
N LEU A 152 -16.37 -4.54 -1.50
CA LEU A 152 -15.00 -4.07 -1.59
C LEU A 152 -14.16 -4.62 -0.44
N LEU A 153 -12.93 -5.03 -0.74
CA LEU A 153 -11.96 -5.50 0.23
C LEU A 153 -11.13 -4.35 0.82
N SER A 154 -11.82 -3.29 1.27
CA SER A 154 -11.21 -2.09 1.87
C SER A 154 -12.12 -1.41 2.88
N THR A 155 -11.55 -0.73 3.88
CA THR A 155 -12.31 -0.09 4.99
C THR A 155 -12.16 1.43 5.04
N PHE A 156 -11.47 2.03 4.07
CA PHE A 156 -11.28 3.48 4.04
C PHE A 156 -12.54 4.22 3.55
N PRO A 157 -12.79 5.45 4.05
CA PRO A 157 -13.90 6.26 3.56
C PRO A 157 -13.62 6.74 2.13
N LYS A 158 -14.57 6.49 1.23
CA LYS A 158 -14.47 6.87 -0.19
C LYS A 158 -15.11 8.24 -0.42
N LYS A 159 -14.57 9.02 -1.36
CA LYS A 159 -15.12 10.32 -1.77
C LYS A 159 -15.99 10.21 -3.02
N SER A 160 -15.74 9.19 -3.84
CA SER A 160 -16.41 8.92 -5.12
C SER A 160 -16.90 7.46 -5.20
N LEU A 161 -17.53 7.06 -6.32
CA LEU A 161 -18.04 5.69 -6.56
C LEU A 161 -19.02 5.21 -5.48
N LYS A 162 -20.07 6.01 -5.22
CA LYS A 162 -21.03 5.77 -4.13
C LYS A 162 -21.74 4.42 -4.19
N SER A 163 -21.93 3.84 -5.38
CA SER A 163 -22.54 2.51 -5.55
C SER A 163 -21.62 1.36 -5.18
N TRP A 164 -20.33 1.62 -4.94
CA TRP A 164 -19.39 0.59 -4.53
C TRP A 164 -19.33 0.59 -3.01
N GLU A 165 -19.98 -0.39 -2.40
CA GLU A 165 -20.10 -0.46 -0.95
C GLU A 165 -19.06 -1.42 -0.36
N SER A 166 -18.61 -1.09 0.84
CA SER A 166 -17.78 -1.97 1.65
C SER A 166 -18.60 -2.42 2.84
N PHE A 167 -18.65 -3.73 3.03
CA PHE A 167 -19.45 -4.43 4.03
C PHE A 167 -18.58 -5.34 4.88
N ILE A 168 -17.26 -5.30 4.70
CA ILE A 168 -16.32 -6.03 5.54
C ILE A 168 -16.20 -5.32 6.90
N ASP A 169 -16.12 -6.08 7.98
CA ASP A 169 -15.78 -5.52 9.29
C ASP A 169 -14.26 -5.40 9.40
N GLY A 170 -13.76 -4.17 9.53
CA GLY A 170 -12.35 -3.91 9.74
C GLY A 170 -11.80 -4.43 11.08
N SER A 171 -12.68 -4.80 12.03
CA SER A 171 -12.29 -5.40 13.30
C SER A 171 -11.88 -6.88 13.17
N GLU A 172 -12.45 -7.56 12.16
CA GLU A 172 -12.21 -8.97 11.81
C GLU A 172 -11.14 -9.12 10.72
N CYS A 173 -10.63 -8.00 10.18
CA CYS A 173 -9.60 -8.01 9.16
C CYS A 173 -8.25 -7.54 9.71
N PHE A 174 -7.17 -8.21 9.30
CA PHE A 174 -5.80 -7.92 9.74
C PHE A 174 -4.89 -7.60 8.56
N TYR A 175 -4.02 -6.61 8.76
CA TYR A 175 -2.92 -6.29 7.89
C TYR A 175 -1.60 -6.69 8.57
N THR A 176 -0.74 -7.41 7.86
CA THR A 176 0.61 -7.73 8.31
C THR A 176 1.62 -7.20 7.28
N GLY A 177 2.52 -6.30 7.69
CA GLY A 177 3.56 -5.74 6.84
C GLY A 177 4.95 -6.23 7.21
N LEU A 178 5.63 -6.90 6.27
CA LEU A 178 7.04 -7.30 6.38
C LEU A 178 7.71 -7.20 5.00
N TYR A 179 8.23 -6.01 4.68
CA TYR A 179 8.81 -5.71 3.37
C TYR A 179 9.83 -6.79 2.95
N PRO A 180 9.78 -7.30 1.70
CA PRO A 180 9.03 -6.78 0.53
C PRO A 180 7.62 -7.35 0.36
N ARG A 181 7.07 -8.00 1.38
CA ARG A 181 5.75 -8.63 1.36
C ARG A 181 4.80 -7.95 2.33
N SER A 182 3.51 -8.09 2.07
CA SER A 182 2.48 -7.83 3.06
C SER A 182 1.28 -8.72 2.86
N TRP A 183 0.55 -8.98 3.92
CA TRP A 183 -0.65 -9.80 3.93
C TRP A 183 -1.83 -8.97 4.37
N THR A 184 -2.99 -9.22 3.78
CA THR A 184 -4.28 -8.71 4.25
C THR A 184 -5.22 -9.89 4.41
N GLU A 185 -5.54 -10.20 5.65
CA GLU A 185 -6.44 -11.27 6.05
C GLU A 185 -7.84 -10.68 6.20
N TYR A 186 -8.80 -11.27 5.51
CA TYR A 186 -10.22 -10.96 5.60
C TYR A 186 -10.92 -12.17 6.16
N ASP A 187 -11.32 -12.08 7.43
CA ASP A 187 -12.20 -13.07 8.03
C ASP A 187 -13.62 -12.83 7.52
N LEU A 188 -14.10 -13.75 6.68
CA LEU A 188 -15.46 -13.78 6.17
C LEU A 188 -16.15 -15.07 6.62
N SER A 189 -15.83 -15.53 7.85
CA SER A 189 -16.36 -16.78 8.40
C SER A 189 -17.88 -16.81 8.43
N LYS A 190 -18.53 -15.65 8.58
CA LYS A 190 -19.99 -15.47 8.44
C LYS A 190 -20.55 -15.97 7.10
N TYR A 191 -19.73 -15.94 6.04
CA TYR A 191 -20.06 -16.41 4.70
C TYR A 191 -19.38 -17.77 4.36
N GLY A 192 -18.69 -18.38 5.32
CA GLY A 192 -18.06 -19.69 5.19
C GLY A 192 -16.67 -19.68 4.56
N VAL A 193 -16.00 -18.52 4.41
CA VAL A 193 -14.67 -18.45 3.79
C VAL A 193 -13.71 -17.53 4.56
N MET A 194 -12.42 -17.85 4.51
CA MET A 194 -11.36 -16.92 4.90
C MET A 194 -10.49 -16.60 3.68
N ILE A 195 -10.16 -15.32 3.50
CA ILE A 195 -9.41 -14.85 2.34
C ILE A 195 -8.14 -14.15 2.81
N THR A 196 -7.00 -14.53 2.23
CA THR A 196 -5.74 -13.84 2.46
C THR A 196 -5.20 -13.29 1.15
N CYS A 197 -4.93 -11.99 1.10
CA CYS A 197 -4.25 -11.33 0.01
C CYS A 197 -2.78 -11.13 0.36
N ARG A 198 -1.87 -11.79 -0.36
CA ARG A 198 -0.43 -11.58 -0.24
C ARG A 198 0.06 -10.67 -1.37
N GLN A 199 0.53 -9.50 -0.98
CA GLN A 199 1.15 -8.52 -1.85
C GLN A 199 2.66 -8.71 -1.83
N ILE A 200 3.30 -8.79 -3.00
CA ILE A 200 4.73 -9.06 -3.16
C ILE A 200 5.34 -8.04 -4.13
N SER A 201 6.41 -7.39 -3.69
CA SER A 201 7.29 -6.59 -4.55
C SER A 201 8.50 -7.42 -4.98
N PRO A 202 8.98 -7.27 -6.24
CA PRO A 202 10.16 -7.98 -6.70
C PRO A 202 11.40 -7.30 -6.10
N VAL A 203 11.79 -7.68 -4.90
CA VAL A 203 12.98 -7.14 -4.23
C VAL A 203 13.79 -8.32 -3.73
N ILE A 204 14.72 -8.76 -4.58
CA ILE A 204 15.43 -10.02 -4.43
C ILE A 204 16.92 -9.69 -4.30
N PRO A 205 17.54 -9.99 -3.14
CA PRO A 205 18.97 -9.78 -2.96
C PRO A 205 19.79 -10.42 -4.09
N ASN A 206 20.82 -9.70 -4.56
CA ASN A 206 21.72 -10.13 -5.63
C ASN A 206 21.07 -10.36 -7.01
N ASN A 207 19.79 -10.02 -7.21
CA ASN A 207 19.13 -10.07 -8.52
C ASN A 207 18.70 -8.66 -8.95
N TYR A 208 19.56 -7.96 -9.67
CA TYR A 208 19.32 -6.58 -10.12
C TYR A 208 18.30 -6.47 -11.26
N LYS A 209 18.14 -7.53 -12.07
CA LYS A 209 17.25 -7.53 -13.22
C LYS A 209 15.80 -7.53 -12.74
N ASP A 210 15.42 -8.57 -12.00
CA ASP A 210 14.03 -8.72 -11.57
C ASP A 210 13.67 -7.69 -10.50
N THR A 211 14.65 -7.30 -9.67
CA THR A 211 14.44 -6.26 -8.66
C THR A 211 14.12 -4.90 -9.26
N SER A 212 14.45 -4.66 -10.53
CA SER A 212 14.15 -3.40 -11.23
C SER A 212 12.79 -3.38 -11.95
N LEU A 213 12.02 -4.46 -11.87
CA LEU A 213 10.76 -4.57 -12.61
C LEU A 213 9.67 -3.68 -11.99
N PRO A 214 8.92 -2.92 -12.83
CA PRO A 214 7.76 -2.16 -12.39
C PRO A 214 6.52 -3.04 -12.20
N CYS A 215 6.63 -4.07 -11.38
CA CYS A 215 5.54 -4.99 -11.12
C CYS A 215 5.34 -5.23 -9.63
N ALA A 216 4.17 -5.79 -9.33
CA ALA A 216 3.83 -6.32 -8.03
C ALA A 216 2.84 -7.47 -8.25
N VAL A 217 2.85 -8.44 -7.34
CA VAL A 217 1.99 -9.61 -7.42
C VAL A 217 1.03 -9.60 -6.24
N PHE A 218 -0.23 -9.89 -6.51
CA PHE A 218 -1.26 -10.13 -5.50
C PHE A 218 -1.68 -11.59 -5.60
N VAL A 219 -1.25 -12.40 -4.64
CA VAL A 219 -1.62 -13.81 -4.52
C VAL A 219 -2.81 -13.91 -3.58
N TRP A 220 -3.84 -14.64 -3.97
CA TRP A 220 -5.07 -14.81 -3.21
C TRP A 220 -5.17 -16.24 -2.73
N ASP A 221 -5.10 -16.41 -1.42
CA ASP A 221 -5.33 -17.70 -0.75
C ASP A 221 -6.74 -17.70 -0.18
N ILE A 222 -7.55 -18.68 -0.57
CA ILE A 222 -8.95 -18.81 -0.16
C ILE A 222 -9.11 -20.13 0.56
N LYS A 223 -9.64 -20.09 1.78
CA LYS A 223 -9.95 -21.26 2.57
C LYS A 223 -11.46 -21.36 2.78
N ASN A 224 -12.06 -22.42 2.26
CA ASN A 224 -13.43 -22.79 2.62
C ASN A 224 -13.41 -23.37 4.04
N ILE A 225 -14.24 -22.82 4.93
CA ILE A 225 -14.35 -23.27 6.33
C ILE A 225 -15.72 -23.87 6.64
N CYS A 226 -16.66 -23.85 5.69
CA CYS A 226 -17.94 -24.52 5.82
C CYS A 226 -17.97 -25.84 5.05
N ASP A 227 -18.94 -26.69 5.37
CA ASP A 227 -19.17 -27.98 4.71
C ASP A 227 -19.88 -27.85 3.35
N GLU A 228 -20.32 -26.64 2.99
CA GLU A 228 -21.00 -26.36 1.74
C GLU A 228 -20.04 -25.83 0.67
N ASP A 229 -20.40 -26.06 -0.60
CA ASP A 229 -19.71 -25.48 -1.73
C ASP A 229 -19.92 -23.96 -1.79
N ARG A 230 -18.82 -23.25 -2.09
CA ARG A 230 -18.79 -21.80 -2.24
C ARG A 230 -18.04 -21.44 -3.51
N THR A 231 -18.66 -20.63 -4.36
CA THR A 231 -17.98 -20.05 -5.54
C THR A 231 -17.54 -18.64 -5.21
N LEU A 232 -16.24 -18.38 -5.33
CA LEU A 232 -15.65 -17.09 -4.98
C LEU A 232 -15.02 -16.43 -6.22
N HIS A 233 -15.35 -15.16 -6.43
CA HIS A 233 -14.73 -14.32 -7.46
C HIS A 233 -14.01 -13.16 -6.81
N VAL A 234 -12.71 -13.02 -7.07
CA VAL A 234 -11.94 -11.81 -6.74
C VAL A 234 -11.65 -11.06 -8.03
N ALA A 235 -12.03 -9.79 -8.08
CA ALA A 235 -11.81 -8.93 -9.24
C ALA A 235 -11.02 -7.69 -8.85
N GLN A 236 -10.07 -7.30 -9.70
CA GLN A 236 -9.41 -6.00 -9.64
C GLN A 236 -9.94 -5.13 -10.77
N LYS A 237 -10.63 -4.04 -10.44
CA LYS A 237 -11.42 -3.30 -11.44
C LYS A 237 -10.63 -2.20 -12.16
N ARG A 238 -9.54 -1.71 -11.58
CA ARG A 238 -8.57 -0.82 -12.25
C ARG A 238 -7.20 -0.85 -11.59
N LEU A 239 -6.17 -1.22 -12.36
CA LEU A 239 -4.79 -0.80 -12.14
C LEU A 239 -4.10 -0.76 -13.51
N LEU A 240 -4.23 0.37 -14.20
CA LEU A 240 -3.64 0.59 -15.52
C LEU A 240 -2.35 1.41 -15.31
N LEU A 241 -1.21 0.73 -15.32
CA LEU A 241 0.12 1.36 -15.31
C LEU A 241 0.66 1.40 -16.73
N VAL A 242 0.36 2.49 -17.45
CA VAL A 242 1.14 2.84 -18.65
C VAL A 242 2.40 3.54 -18.15
N ILE A 243 3.45 2.77 -17.91
CA ILE A 243 4.79 3.35 -17.80
C ILE A 243 5.23 3.63 -19.22
N GLN A 244 5.01 4.87 -19.68
CA GLN A 244 5.66 5.35 -20.88
C GLN A 244 7.17 5.22 -20.64
N LYS A 245 7.81 4.30 -21.38
CA LYS A 245 9.26 4.37 -21.60
C LYS A 245 9.54 5.77 -22.15
N ALA A 246 10.41 6.51 -21.46
CA ALA A 246 11.11 7.63 -22.06
C ALA A 246 12.14 7.10 -23.07
#